data_AF-A0A0G0MA11-F1
#
_entry.id   AF-A0A0G0MA11-F1
#
_cell.length_a   1.000
_cell.length_b   1.000
_cell.length_c   1.000
_cell.angle_alpha   90.00
_cell.angle_beta   90.00
_cell.angle_gamma   90.00
#
_symmetry.space_group_name_H-M   'P 1'
#
loop_
_entity.id
_entity.type
_entity.pdbx_description
1 polymer ?
#
loop_
_entity_poly.entity_id
_entity_poly.type
_entity_poly.pdbx_seq_one_letter_code
_entity_poly.pdbx_strand_id
1 'polypeptide(L)'
;MSKPLYLYHASSHCDLKIIEPRKNTAPEGFKKGPVVFATDSFPFSTQFLVQHDDSWANGGAFGNIYFFVISNRKRFKKADRGGCVYLILSDTFINYNKREWFTRKSVKASGKVYFSSGLDAMIITKVQVYFVKPKVYEEIENAKDHGVSILNSLKSENEKRGLKVKKLEFYRGSKKLI
;
A
#
# COMPACT_ATOMS: atom_id res chain seq x y z
N MET A 1 -1.09 -0.73 20.69
CA MET A 1 -1.49 0.55 20.05
C MET A 1 -2.96 0.76 20.36
N SER A 2 -3.36 1.97 20.73
CA SER A 2 -4.77 2.31 20.84
C SER A 2 -5.42 2.24 19.47
N LYS A 3 -6.67 1.76 19.41
CA LYS A 3 -7.42 1.68 18.15
C LYS A 3 -7.73 3.10 17.67
N PRO A 4 -7.35 3.49 16.44
CA PRO A 4 -7.63 4.83 15.92
C PRO A 4 -9.13 4.98 15.68
N LEU A 5 -9.67 6.20 15.82
CA LEU A 5 -11.10 6.46 15.56
C LEU A 5 -11.48 6.19 14.09
N TYR A 6 -10.57 6.54 13.17
CA TYR A 6 -10.77 6.38 11.74
C TYR A 6 -9.70 5.51 11.11
N LEU A 7 -10.09 4.84 10.02
CA LEU A 7 -9.22 4.09 9.12
C LEU A 7 -9.43 4.57 7.68
N TYR A 8 -8.50 4.19 6.81
CA TYR A 8 -8.46 4.53 5.41
C TYR A 8 -8.64 3.29 4.55
N HIS A 9 -9.63 3.33 3.65
CA HIS A 9 -9.89 2.28 2.66
C HIS A 9 -9.68 2.85 1.25
N ALA A 10 -8.77 2.28 0.49
CA ALA A 10 -8.57 2.68 -0.90
C ALA A 10 -9.41 1.80 -1.85
N SER A 11 -9.97 2.43 -2.88
CA SER A 11 -10.70 1.75 -3.94
C SER A 11 -10.59 2.52 -5.25
N SER A 12 -10.52 1.79 -6.36
CA SER A 12 -10.62 2.36 -7.71
C SER A 12 -12.03 2.89 -8.04
N HIS A 13 -13.03 2.58 -7.21
CA HIS A 13 -14.41 3.05 -7.37
C HIS A 13 -14.66 4.22 -6.42
N CYS A 14 -15.13 5.34 -6.97
CA CYS A 14 -15.23 6.61 -6.25
C CYS A 14 -16.64 6.99 -5.78
N ASP A 15 -17.63 6.14 -6.01
CA ASP A 15 -19.04 6.36 -5.71
C ASP A 15 -19.56 5.51 -4.54
N LEU A 16 -18.67 4.92 -3.74
CA LEU A 16 -19.03 4.05 -2.64
C LEU A 16 -19.60 4.86 -1.45
N LYS A 17 -20.89 4.69 -1.20
CA LYS A 17 -21.54 5.14 0.05
C LYS A 17 -21.41 4.10 1.17
N ILE A 18 -21.50 2.83 0.79
CA ILE A 18 -21.34 1.66 1.64
C ILE A 18 -20.25 0.80 1.01
N ILE A 19 -19.30 0.36 1.82
CA ILE A 19 -18.21 -0.53 1.43
C ILE A 19 -18.53 -1.90 2.01
N GLU A 20 -18.74 -2.87 1.13
CA GLU A 20 -19.15 -4.23 1.48
C GLU A 20 -17.97 -5.21 1.41
N PRO A 21 -17.94 -6.25 2.26
CA PRO A 21 -17.00 -7.35 2.12
C PRO A 21 -17.15 -8.06 0.75
N ARG A 22 -16.06 -8.26 0.00
CA ARG A 22 -16.10 -8.89 -1.33
C ARG A 22 -15.42 -10.26 -1.36
N LYS A 23 -15.97 -11.24 -2.11
CA LYS A 23 -15.54 -12.66 -2.08
C LYS A 23 -14.01 -12.90 -2.21
N ASN A 24 -13.29 -12.04 -2.92
CA ASN A 24 -11.85 -12.21 -3.21
C ASN A 24 -10.95 -11.23 -2.44
N THR A 25 -11.40 -10.76 -1.28
CA THR A 25 -10.64 -9.81 -0.45
C THR A 25 -9.97 -10.47 0.74
N ALA A 26 -10.25 -11.73 1.06
CA ALA A 26 -9.65 -12.38 2.23
C ALA A 26 -8.22 -12.85 1.90
N PRO A 27 -7.21 -12.57 2.76
CA PRO A 27 -5.86 -13.09 2.58
C PRO A 27 -5.85 -14.62 2.63
N GLU A 28 -4.86 -15.22 2.00
CA GLU A 28 -4.62 -16.65 2.07
C GLU A 28 -4.51 -17.11 3.54
N GLY A 29 -5.28 -18.12 3.93
CA GLY A 29 -5.39 -18.59 5.32
C GLY A 29 -6.51 -17.95 6.16
N PHE A 30 -7.23 -16.94 5.67
CA PHE A 30 -8.49 -16.51 6.29
C PHE A 30 -9.58 -17.56 6.07
N LYS A 31 -9.72 -18.49 7.02
CA LYS A 31 -10.76 -19.56 6.99
C LYS A 31 -12.21 -19.05 6.93
N LYS A 32 -12.43 -17.76 7.20
CA LYS A 32 -13.76 -17.13 7.26
C LYS A 32 -13.79 -16.08 6.14
N GLY A 33 -14.85 -16.09 5.33
CA GLY A 33 -15.00 -15.47 4.00
C GLY A 33 -14.68 -13.97 3.82
N PRO A 34 -15.45 -13.21 3.03
CA PRO A 34 -15.06 -11.88 2.55
C PRO A 34 -14.85 -10.86 3.68
N VAL A 35 -13.98 -9.86 3.43
CA VAL A 35 -13.67 -8.78 4.39
C VAL A 35 -13.62 -7.40 3.71
N VAL A 36 -13.71 -6.34 4.51
CA VAL A 36 -13.29 -4.99 4.11
C VAL A 36 -11.95 -4.71 4.78
N PHE A 37 -10.95 -4.34 4.00
CA PHE A 37 -9.64 -3.92 4.49
C PHE A 37 -9.53 -2.42 4.63
N ALA A 38 -8.80 -1.99 5.65
CA ALA A 38 -8.41 -0.60 5.85
C ALA A 38 -7.08 -0.52 6.62
N THR A 39 -6.51 0.67 6.67
CA THR A 39 -5.27 0.94 7.41
C THR A 39 -5.39 2.25 8.18
N ASP A 40 -4.62 2.41 9.24
CA ASP A 40 -4.50 3.67 9.97
C ASP A 40 -3.52 4.66 9.31
N SER A 41 -2.86 4.24 8.21
CA SER A 41 -1.89 5.03 7.48
C SER A 41 -2.42 5.49 6.12
N PHE A 42 -2.65 6.79 5.97
CA PHE A 42 -3.09 7.37 4.70
C PHE A 42 -2.11 7.09 3.55
N PRO A 43 -0.77 7.29 3.68
CA PRO A 43 0.18 6.91 2.63
C PRO A 43 0.12 5.44 2.25
N PHE A 44 0.03 4.54 3.23
CA PHE A 44 -0.03 3.10 2.96
C PHE A 44 -1.28 2.73 2.15
N SER A 45 -2.42 3.35 2.47
CA SER A 45 -3.67 3.11 1.74
C SER A 45 -3.55 3.40 0.24
N THR A 46 -2.74 4.39 -0.17
CA THR A 46 -2.61 4.77 -1.59
C THR A 46 -2.00 3.67 -2.46
N GLN A 47 -1.25 2.73 -1.88
CA GLN A 47 -0.65 1.59 -2.59
C GLN A 47 -1.71 0.67 -3.21
N PHE A 48 -2.93 0.67 -2.66
CA PHE A 48 -4.04 -0.19 -3.08
C PHE A 48 -5.00 0.48 -4.07
N LEU A 49 -4.74 1.71 -4.51
CA LEU A 49 -5.57 2.40 -5.52
C LEU A 49 -5.47 1.74 -6.90
N VAL A 50 -4.29 1.22 -7.25
CA VAL A 50 -4.05 0.49 -8.49
C VAL A 50 -4.11 -1.00 -8.19
N GLN A 51 -5.04 -1.72 -8.83
CA GLN A 51 -5.13 -3.16 -8.66
C GLN A 51 -3.87 -3.85 -9.21
N HIS A 52 -3.23 -4.65 -8.37
CA HIS A 52 -2.02 -5.38 -8.68
C HIS A 52 -1.98 -6.69 -7.88
N ASP A 53 -0.95 -7.48 -8.19
CA ASP A 53 -0.64 -8.72 -7.52
C ASP A 53 0.90 -8.84 -7.45
N ASP A 54 1.38 -9.70 -6.56
CA ASP A 54 2.82 -9.81 -6.24
C ASP A 54 3.66 -10.33 -7.41
N SER A 55 3.05 -10.81 -8.50
CA SER A 55 3.81 -11.24 -9.70
C SER A 55 4.47 -10.08 -10.45
N TRP A 56 4.06 -8.83 -10.19
CA TRP A 56 4.63 -7.68 -10.92
C TRP A 56 4.67 -6.35 -10.16
N ALA A 57 4.03 -6.24 -9.00
CA ALA A 57 4.20 -5.11 -8.12
C ALA A 57 3.98 -5.51 -6.66
N ASN A 58 4.71 -4.87 -5.76
CA ASN A 58 4.59 -5.10 -4.32
C ASN A 58 4.87 -3.80 -3.56
N GLY A 59 4.17 -3.62 -2.44
CA GLY A 59 4.24 -2.47 -1.58
C GLY A 59 4.64 -2.84 -0.15
N GLY A 60 5.29 -1.93 0.54
CA GLY A 60 5.70 -2.20 1.91
C GLY A 60 6.11 -0.96 2.69
N ALA A 61 6.69 -1.23 3.85
CA ALA A 61 7.21 -0.19 4.73
C ALA A 61 8.43 -0.66 5.52
N PHE A 62 9.46 0.18 5.57
CA PHE A 62 10.59 0.07 6.50
C PHE A 62 10.45 1.16 7.56
N GLY A 63 10.10 0.77 8.79
CA GLY A 63 9.75 1.73 9.84
C GLY A 63 8.55 2.60 9.45
N ASN A 64 8.76 3.90 9.29
CA ASN A 64 7.75 4.87 8.85
C ASN A 64 7.90 5.31 7.38
N ILE A 65 8.79 4.66 6.62
CA ILE A 65 9.03 4.96 5.21
C ILE A 65 8.32 3.91 4.36
N TYR A 66 7.40 4.37 3.52
CA TYR A 66 6.63 3.52 2.62
C TYR A 66 7.29 3.45 1.26
N PHE A 67 7.27 2.27 0.64
CA PHE A 67 7.79 2.06 -0.70
C PHE A 67 6.82 1.24 -1.55
N PHE A 68 6.96 1.34 -2.86
CA PHE A 68 6.19 0.56 -3.82
C PHE A 68 7.06 0.24 -5.04
N VAL A 69 7.20 -1.04 -5.38
CA VAL A 69 8.07 -1.53 -6.46
C VAL A 69 7.22 -2.10 -7.59
N ILE A 70 7.54 -1.73 -8.83
CA ILE A 70 6.78 -2.10 -10.02
C ILE A 70 7.73 -2.63 -11.09
N SER A 71 7.59 -3.90 -11.47
CA SER A 71 8.43 -4.52 -12.50
C SER A 71 7.88 -4.35 -13.93
N ASN A 72 6.58 -4.09 -14.07
CA ASN A 72 5.92 -3.91 -15.35
C ASN A 72 5.24 -2.54 -15.48
N ARG A 73 6.02 -1.54 -15.93
CA ARG A 73 5.54 -0.16 -16.12
C ARG A 73 4.33 -0.05 -17.05
N LYS A 74 4.29 -0.82 -18.13
CA LYS A 74 3.19 -0.76 -19.10
C LYS A 74 1.89 -1.28 -18.48
N ARG A 75 1.95 -2.42 -17.78
CA ARG A 75 0.80 -2.98 -17.04
C ARG A 75 0.29 -2.01 -15.98
N PHE A 76 1.20 -1.41 -15.20
CA PHE A 76 0.83 -0.40 -14.21
C PHE A 76 0.08 0.77 -14.82
N LYS A 77 0.65 1.41 -15.85
CA LYS A 77 0.03 2.58 -16.50
C LYS A 77 -1.36 2.29 -17.08
N LYS A 78 -1.61 1.07 -17.55
CA LYS A 78 -2.92 0.65 -18.05
C LYS A 78 -3.94 0.43 -16.93
N ALA A 79 -3.48 -0.06 -15.78
CA ALA A 79 -4.30 -0.30 -14.59
C ALA A 79 -4.56 0.97 -13.77
N ASP A 80 -3.65 1.93 -13.81
CA ASP A 80 -3.78 3.19 -13.09
C ASP A 80 -4.88 4.06 -13.70
N ARG A 81 -6.00 4.15 -12.99
CA ARG A 81 -7.16 4.99 -13.32
C ARG A 81 -7.47 5.97 -12.19
N GLY A 82 -6.54 6.14 -11.25
CA GLY A 82 -6.81 6.81 -9.99
C GLY A 82 -7.80 6.04 -9.11
N GLY A 83 -8.46 6.76 -8.21
CA GLY A 83 -9.43 6.19 -7.29
C GLY A 83 -9.69 7.09 -6.10
N CYS A 84 -10.26 6.52 -5.05
CA CYS A 84 -10.62 7.24 -3.84
C CYS A 84 -10.07 6.54 -2.60
N VAL A 85 -9.56 7.33 -1.66
CA VAL A 85 -9.28 6.88 -0.30
C VAL A 85 -10.42 7.36 0.59
N TYR A 86 -11.17 6.41 1.13
CA TYR A 86 -12.32 6.63 2.00
C TYR A 86 -11.90 6.65 3.46
N LEU A 87 -12.44 7.61 4.20
CA LEU A 87 -12.38 7.65 5.66
C LEU A 87 -13.55 6.85 6.23
N ILE A 88 -13.28 5.90 7.11
CA ILE A 88 -14.30 5.04 7.73
C ILE A 88 -14.08 4.93 9.24
N LEU A 89 -15.16 4.75 10.00
CA LEU A 89 -15.08 4.49 11.44
C LEU A 89 -14.48 3.10 11.71
N SER A 90 -13.63 3.01 12.71
CA SER A 90 -12.90 1.77 13.01
C SER A 90 -13.70 0.78 13.85
N ASP A 91 -14.86 1.15 14.41
CA ASP A 91 -15.60 0.43 15.47
C ASP A 91 -15.66 -1.09 15.29
N THR A 92 -15.94 -1.58 14.08
CA THR A 92 -16.09 -3.01 13.78
C THR A 92 -14.83 -3.69 13.24
N PHE A 93 -13.72 -2.97 13.13
CA PHE A 93 -12.45 -3.47 12.62
C PHE A 93 -11.59 -4.14 13.69
N ILE A 94 -10.88 -5.18 13.27
CA ILE A 94 -9.91 -5.95 14.05
C ILE A 94 -8.54 -5.76 13.39
N ASN A 95 -7.51 -5.49 14.20
CA ASN A 95 -6.14 -5.37 13.70
C ASN A 95 -5.63 -6.75 13.28
N TYR A 96 -5.08 -6.84 12.06
CA TYR A 96 -4.56 -8.10 11.50
C TYR A 96 -3.04 -8.22 11.66
N ASN A 97 -2.30 -7.19 11.26
CA ASN A 97 -0.83 -7.25 11.19
C ASN A 97 -0.16 -5.92 11.58
N LYS A 98 -0.72 -5.23 12.57
CA LYS A 98 -0.33 -3.89 13.07
C LYS A 98 -0.69 -2.74 12.11
N ARG A 99 -0.57 -2.92 10.79
CA ARG A 99 -0.85 -1.85 9.79
C ARG A 99 -2.22 -2.00 9.14
N GLU A 100 -2.66 -3.23 8.94
CA GLU A 100 -3.93 -3.54 8.32
C GLU A 100 -4.96 -3.95 9.34
N TRP A 101 -6.19 -3.55 9.04
CA TRP A 101 -7.37 -3.77 9.83
C TRP A 101 -8.42 -4.36 8.91
N PHE A 102 -9.21 -5.31 9.42
CA PHE A 102 -10.30 -5.88 8.65
C PHE A 102 -11.62 -5.91 9.43
N THR A 103 -12.72 -5.88 8.70
CA THR A 103 -14.04 -6.19 9.23
C THR A 103 -14.82 -7.07 8.26
N ARG A 104 -15.83 -7.77 8.79
CA ARG A 104 -16.77 -8.61 8.01
C ARG A 104 -18.13 -7.95 7.82
N LYS A 105 -18.28 -6.74 8.35
CA LYS A 105 -19.51 -5.96 8.25
C LYS A 105 -19.35 -4.94 7.12
N SER A 106 -20.45 -4.59 6.47
CA SER A 106 -20.47 -3.42 5.59
C SER A 106 -20.26 -2.16 6.42
N VAL A 107 -19.55 -1.18 5.86
CA VAL A 107 -19.21 0.06 6.55
C VAL A 107 -19.57 1.27 5.70
N LYS A 108 -20.06 2.33 6.35
CA LYS A 108 -20.39 3.58 5.67
C LYS A 108 -19.13 4.44 5.55
N ALA A 109 -18.92 5.04 4.38
CA ALA A 109 -17.89 6.05 4.21
C ALA A 109 -18.29 7.36 4.91
N SER A 110 -17.40 7.90 5.74
CA SER A 110 -17.56 9.19 6.40
C SER A 110 -17.05 10.36 5.54
N GLY A 111 -16.15 10.07 4.60
CA GLY A 111 -15.58 11.03 3.66
C GLY A 111 -14.67 10.33 2.65
N LYS A 112 -14.17 11.07 1.66
CA LYS A 112 -13.22 10.53 0.68
C LYS A 112 -12.30 11.61 0.12
N VAL A 113 -11.10 11.20 -0.28
CA VAL A 113 -10.17 11.99 -1.10
C VAL A 113 -10.06 11.32 -2.46
N TYR A 114 -10.30 12.08 -3.53
CA TYR A 114 -10.15 11.62 -4.91
C TYR A 114 -8.72 11.85 -5.41
N PHE A 115 -8.22 10.87 -6.16
CA PHE A 115 -6.96 10.96 -6.91
C PHE A 115 -7.22 10.57 -8.37
N SER A 116 -6.70 11.35 -9.30
CA SER A 116 -6.76 11.04 -10.74
C SER A 116 -5.74 9.97 -11.17
N SER A 117 -4.70 9.74 -10.36
CA SER A 117 -3.69 8.70 -10.57
C SER A 117 -3.24 8.12 -9.22
N GLY A 118 -3.15 6.80 -9.14
CA GLY A 118 -2.59 6.08 -8.00
C GLY A 118 -1.08 6.28 -7.87
N LEU A 119 -0.34 6.42 -8.98
CA LEU A 119 1.08 6.79 -8.93
C LEU A 119 1.28 8.15 -8.25
N ASP A 120 0.49 9.14 -8.66
CA ASP A 120 0.61 10.48 -8.10
C ASP A 120 0.12 10.52 -6.65
N ALA A 121 -0.93 9.77 -6.31
CA ALA A 121 -1.38 9.58 -4.93
C ALA A 121 -0.26 9.03 -4.03
N MET A 122 0.43 7.97 -4.46
CA MET A 122 1.58 7.40 -3.77
C MET A 122 2.69 8.45 -3.58
N ILE A 123 3.07 9.15 -4.63
CA ILE A 123 4.18 10.11 -4.59
C ILE A 123 3.87 11.31 -3.70
N ILE A 124 2.68 11.92 -3.82
CA ILE A 124 2.27 13.09 -3.03
C ILE A 124 2.14 12.73 -1.55
N THR A 125 1.73 11.49 -1.24
CA THR A 125 1.67 10.98 0.13
C THR A 125 3.00 10.42 0.65
N LYS A 126 4.11 10.65 -0.08
CA LYS A 126 5.49 10.30 0.29
C LYS A 126 5.80 8.80 0.30
N VAL A 127 5.06 7.99 -0.44
CA VAL A 127 5.47 6.63 -0.80
C VAL A 127 6.60 6.72 -1.84
N GLN A 128 7.71 6.03 -1.61
CA GLN A 128 8.84 5.95 -2.54
C GLN A 128 8.57 4.90 -3.61
N VAL A 129 8.30 5.34 -4.84
CA VAL A 129 7.90 4.45 -5.93
C VAL A 129 9.09 4.13 -6.83
N TYR A 130 9.27 2.86 -7.17
CA TYR A 130 10.37 2.37 -8.01
C TYR A 130 9.81 1.58 -9.18
N PHE A 131 10.10 2.00 -10.41
CA PHE A 131 9.96 1.10 -11.57
C PHE A 131 11.29 0.43 -11.85
N VAL A 132 11.29 -0.89 -11.84
CA VAL A 132 12.49 -1.72 -12.01
C VAL A 132 12.30 -2.71 -13.14
N LYS A 133 13.38 -3.36 -13.59
CA LYS A 133 13.28 -4.48 -14.54
C LYS A 133 12.81 -5.74 -13.79
N PRO A 134 12.15 -6.71 -14.46
CA PRO A 134 11.72 -7.96 -13.84
C PRO A 134 12.80 -8.69 -13.05
N LYS A 135 14.03 -8.77 -13.58
CA LYS A 135 15.17 -9.38 -12.88
C LYS A 135 15.50 -8.68 -11.55
N VAL A 136 15.47 -7.34 -11.52
CA VAL A 136 15.73 -6.57 -10.29
C VAL A 136 14.60 -6.72 -9.28
N TYR A 137 13.36 -6.87 -9.75
CA TYR A 137 12.22 -7.17 -8.88
C TYR A 137 12.38 -8.53 -8.19
N GLU A 138 12.76 -9.56 -8.94
CA GLU A 138 13.06 -10.89 -8.39
C GLU A 138 14.24 -10.85 -7.40
N GLU A 139 15.29 -10.07 -7.68
CA GLU A 139 16.41 -9.84 -6.75
C GLU A 139 15.95 -9.16 -5.45
N ILE A 140 15.02 -8.21 -5.51
CA ILE A 140 14.43 -7.54 -4.34
C ILE A 140 13.63 -8.53 -3.49
N GLU A 141 12.76 -9.32 -4.10
CA GLU A 141 11.88 -10.28 -3.40
C GLU A 141 12.68 -11.38 -2.69
N ASN A 142 13.79 -11.82 -3.27
CA ASN A 142 14.64 -12.88 -2.72
C ASN A 142 15.77 -12.36 -1.80
N ALA A 143 15.92 -11.04 -1.63
CA ALA A 143 17.01 -10.47 -0.85
C ALA A 143 16.81 -10.69 0.66
N LYS A 144 17.90 -11.02 1.36
CA LYS A 144 17.90 -11.26 2.82
C LYS A 144 17.51 -10.03 3.65
N ASP A 145 17.70 -8.84 3.11
CA ASP A 145 17.34 -7.56 3.73
C ASP A 145 16.02 -7.01 3.19
N HIS A 146 15.21 -7.87 2.55
CA HIS A 146 13.96 -7.50 1.88
C HIS A 146 14.15 -6.39 0.82
N GLY A 147 15.33 -6.32 0.21
CA GLY A 147 15.65 -5.45 -0.91
C GLY A 147 16.08 -4.03 -0.53
N VAL A 148 16.28 -3.72 0.76
CA VAL A 148 16.67 -2.37 1.23
C VAL A 148 17.94 -1.86 0.55
N SER A 149 18.98 -2.68 0.47
CA SER A 149 20.25 -2.29 -0.17
C SER A 149 20.06 -1.95 -1.64
N ILE A 150 19.27 -2.76 -2.35
CA ILE A 150 18.96 -2.56 -3.76
C ILE A 150 18.17 -1.26 -3.93
N LEU A 151 17.06 -1.10 -3.21
CA LEU A 151 16.19 0.07 -3.30
C LEU A 151 16.91 1.38 -2.97
N ASN A 152 17.82 1.38 -2.00
CA ASN A 152 18.63 2.56 -1.65
C ASN A 152 19.67 2.92 -2.73
N SER A 153 20.04 1.99 -3.60
CA SER A 153 20.95 2.24 -4.73
C SER A 153 20.22 2.75 -5.98
N LEU A 154 18.89 2.62 -6.02
CA LEU A 154 18.07 2.98 -7.17
C LEU A 154 17.51 4.39 -7.05
N LYS A 155 17.45 5.10 -8.19
CA LYS A 155 16.73 6.37 -8.29
C LYS A 155 15.22 6.13 -8.40
N SER A 156 14.49 6.50 -7.37
CA SER A 156 13.02 6.43 -7.30
C SER A 156 12.35 7.37 -8.32
N GLU A 157 11.07 7.14 -8.62
CA GLU A 157 10.27 8.07 -9.41
C GLU A 157 10.05 9.40 -8.68
N ASN A 158 10.06 9.39 -7.35
CA ASN A 158 10.02 10.60 -6.53
C ASN A 158 11.24 11.48 -6.82
N GLU A 159 12.46 10.92 -6.78
CA GLU A 159 13.68 11.64 -7.10
C GLU A 159 13.76 12.10 -8.56
N LYS A 160 13.24 11.29 -9.49
CA LYS A 160 13.12 11.69 -10.91
C LYS A 160 12.23 12.92 -11.09
N ARG A 161 11.29 13.16 -10.18
CA ARG A 161 10.43 14.35 -10.11
C ARG A 161 11.00 15.47 -9.23
N GLY A 162 12.25 15.36 -8.79
CA GLY A 162 12.92 16.37 -7.96
C GLY A 162 12.47 16.38 -6.49
N LEU A 163 11.76 15.34 -6.02
CA LEU A 163 11.33 15.24 -4.63
C LEU A 163 12.41 14.58 -3.77
N LYS A 164 12.53 15.05 -2.53
CA LYS A 164 13.42 14.43 -1.53
C LYS A 164 12.85 13.09 -1.08
N VAL A 165 13.71 12.08 -1.01
CA VAL A 165 13.40 10.76 -0.47
C VAL A 165 14.22 10.48 0.78
N LYS A 166 13.77 9.50 1.56
CA LYS A 166 14.47 9.02 2.74
C LYS A 166 15.21 7.73 2.41
N LYS A 167 16.35 7.52 3.06
CA LYS A 167 17.05 6.25 3.02
C LYS A 167 16.23 5.21 3.79
N LEU A 168 16.02 4.05 3.18
CA LEU A 168 15.35 2.92 3.82
C LEU A 168 16.31 2.26 4.81
N GLU A 169 15.80 1.83 5.96
CA GLU A 169 16.59 1.22 7.03
C GLU A 169 15.95 -0.10 7.47
N PHE A 170 16.74 -1.16 7.51
CA PHE A 170 16.27 -2.48 7.93
C PHE A 170 16.80 -2.82 9.32
N TYR A 171 15.88 -3.22 10.21
CA TYR A 171 16.18 -3.58 11.58
C TYR A 171 15.78 -5.02 11.86
N ARG A 172 16.60 -5.73 12.63
CA ARG A 172 16.23 -7.02 13.23
C ARG A 172 16.31 -6.88 14.76
N GLY A 173 15.15 -6.78 15.40
CA GLY A 173 15.06 -6.35 16.79
C GLY A 173 15.45 -4.87 16.93
N SER A 174 16.33 -4.56 17.89
CA SER A 174 16.89 -3.21 18.08
C SER A 174 18.14 -2.94 17.21
N LYS A 175 18.66 -3.95 16.51
CA LYS A 175 19.89 -3.82 15.72
C LYS A 175 19.57 -3.39 14.29
N LYS A 176 20.12 -2.23 13.88
CA LYS A 176 20.17 -1.82 12.48
C LYS A 176 21.10 -2.75 11.72
N LEU A 177 20.61 -3.36 10.64
CA LEU A 177 21.42 -4.24 9.80
C LEU A 177 22.06 -3.48 8.63
N ILE A 178 21.37 -2.48 8.07
CA ILE A 178 21.79 -1.65 6.93
C ILE A 178 21.26 -0.22 7.10
#